data_AF-A0AAU8DN27-F1
#
_entry.id   AF-A0AAU8DN27-F1
#
_cell.length_a   1.000
_cell.length_b   1.000
_cell.length_c   1.000
_cell.angle_alpha   90.00
_cell.angle_beta   90.00
_cell.angle_gamma   90.00
#
_symmetry.space_group_name_H-M   'P 1'
#
loop_
_entity.id
_entity.type
_entity.pdbx_description
1 polymer ?
#
loop_
_entity_poly.entity_id
_entity_poly.type
_entity_poly.pdbx_seq_one_letter_code
_entity_poly.pdbx_strand_id
1 'polypeptide(L)'
;MNPHMHSECFLDRPLDSARLMSRAVDTCCRRPDRAAQCLTFVVCDDDLVILRPVTITGLPAEPEPAEVAEVLSAVDDKLAEIGVGGPTLMVRGKPHERITDNDRELHQLLLDRYGGDQDRPLRLLGFYVAGPTTVRRMPDPPLVPV
;
A
#
# COMPACT_ATOMS: atom_id res chain seq x y z
N MET A 1 22.73 33.58 11.09
CA MET A 1 23.02 32.71 9.93
C MET A 1 23.12 31.29 10.47
N ASN A 2 22.10 30.47 10.28
CA ASN A 2 22.08 29.08 10.77
C ASN A 2 22.35 28.15 9.59
N PRO A 3 23.49 27.44 9.54
CA PRO A 3 23.74 26.40 8.56
C PRO A 3 23.14 25.08 9.08
N HIS A 4 22.69 24.20 8.18
CA HIS A 4 22.17 22.84 8.44
C HIS A 4 20.70 22.74 8.87
N MET A 5 19.81 22.68 7.88
CA MET A 5 18.78 21.64 7.78
C MET A 5 18.35 21.56 6.32
N HIS A 6 19.12 20.87 5.49
CA HIS A 6 18.49 20.14 4.40
C HIS A 6 17.72 19.02 5.10
N SER A 7 16.42 19.22 5.34
CA SER A 7 15.56 18.10 5.72
C SER A 7 15.59 17.15 4.54
N GLU A 8 16.49 16.16 4.58
CA GLU A 8 16.46 15.05 3.64
C GLU A 8 15.05 14.48 3.67
N CYS A 9 14.36 14.62 2.54
CA CYS A 9 13.01 14.13 2.41
C CYS A 9 13.10 12.61 2.55
N PHE A 10 12.40 12.02 3.51
CA PHE A 10 12.47 10.57 3.70
C PHE A 10 11.91 9.80 2.48
N LEU A 11 11.25 10.48 1.54
CA LEU A 11 10.80 9.93 0.27
C LEU A 11 11.96 9.50 -0.64
N ASP A 12 13.14 10.11 -0.47
CA ASP A 12 14.35 9.80 -1.23
C ASP A 12 15.21 8.71 -0.55
N ARG A 13 14.65 8.03 0.46
CA ARG A 13 15.35 6.99 1.23
C ARG A 13 14.71 5.62 1.00
N PRO A 14 15.51 4.54 0.98
CA PRO A 14 15.00 3.18 0.99
C PRO A 14 14.02 2.92 2.14
N LEU A 15 12.89 2.26 1.85
CA LEU A 15 11.92 1.82 2.84
C LEU A 15 12.35 0.50 3.51
N ASP A 16 13.54 0.51 4.10
CA ASP A 16 14.21 -0.65 4.70
C ASP A 16 13.74 -1.01 6.13
N SER A 17 12.82 -0.22 6.69
CA SER A 17 12.35 -0.38 8.07
C SER A 17 10.85 -0.14 8.20
N ALA A 18 10.22 -0.89 9.11
CA ALA A 18 8.78 -0.78 9.38
C ALA A 18 8.36 0.66 9.77
N ARG A 19 9.26 1.42 10.41
CA ARG A 19 9.02 2.82 10.75
C ARG A 19 8.94 3.71 9.51
N LEU A 20 9.86 3.54 8.55
CA LEU A 20 9.84 4.29 7.30
C LEU A 20 8.64 3.90 6.44
N MET A 21 8.32 2.61 6.34
CA MET A 21 7.14 2.12 5.64
C MET A 21 5.84 2.72 6.21
N SER A 22 5.66 2.70 7.53
CA SER A 22 4.47 3.31 8.16
C SER A 22 4.38 4.82 7.93
N ARG A 23 5.52 5.53 7.96
CA ARG A 23 5.59 6.96 7.66
C ARG A 23 5.29 7.27 6.18
N ALA A 24 5.77 6.44 5.26
CA ALA A 24 5.45 6.51 3.84
C ALA A 24 3.95 6.34 3.63
N VAL A 25 3.33 5.33 4.25
CA VAL A 25 1.88 5.12 4.21
C VAL A 25 1.13 6.33 4.74
N ASP A 26 1.53 6.88 5.89
CA ASP A 26 0.86 8.05 6.48
C ASP A 26 0.95 9.29 5.57
N THR A 27 2.08 9.44 4.87
CA THR A 27 2.34 10.59 3.97
C THR A 27 1.63 10.44 2.63
N CYS A 28 1.61 9.25 2.06
CA CYS A 28 1.05 8.96 0.73
C CYS A 28 -0.48 8.78 0.76
N CYS A 29 -1.01 8.14 1.80
CA CYS A 29 -2.46 7.98 1.98
C CYS A 29 -2.98 9.16 2.80
N ARG A 30 -3.42 10.24 2.15
CA ARG A 30 -3.78 11.49 2.84
C ARG A 30 -5.14 11.35 3.52
N ARG A 31 -5.38 12.17 4.54
CA ARG A 31 -6.66 12.17 5.29
C ARG A 31 -7.91 12.27 4.40
N PRO A 32 -7.98 13.13 3.36
CA PRO A 32 -9.15 13.16 2.48
C PRO A 32 -9.39 11.82 1.77
N ASP A 33 -8.32 11.14 1.34
CA ASP A 33 -8.41 9.85 0.65
C ASP A 33 -8.89 8.75 1.60
N ARG A 34 -8.42 8.76 2.85
CA ARG A 34 -8.89 7.85 3.91
C ARG A 34 -10.40 8.03 4.16
N ALA A 35 -10.86 9.27 4.25
CA ALA A 35 -12.28 9.56 4.43
C ALA A 35 -13.12 9.10 3.23
N ALA A 36 -12.55 9.16 2.02
CA ALA A 36 -13.16 8.72 0.77
C ALA A 36 -13.03 7.20 0.49
N GLN A 37 -12.63 6.41 1.49
CA GLN A 37 -12.59 4.94 1.41
C GLN A 37 -11.72 4.44 0.26
N CYS A 38 -10.41 4.69 0.33
CA CYS A 38 -9.49 4.42 -0.76
C CYS A 38 -8.71 3.09 -0.64
N LEU A 39 -8.09 2.68 -1.75
CA LEU A 39 -6.96 1.76 -1.79
C LEU A 39 -5.77 2.50 -2.41
N THR A 40 -4.66 2.60 -1.68
CA THR A 40 -3.43 3.29 -2.15
C THR A 40 -2.29 2.29 -2.32
N PHE A 41 -1.59 2.38 -3.43
CA PHE A 41 -0.38 1.64 -3.78
C PHE A 41 0.79 2.61 -3.71
N VAL A 42 1.76 2.36 -2.85
CA VAL A 42 3.01 3.11 -2.81
C VAL A 42 4.06 2.28 -3.54
N VAL A 43 4.22 2.57 -4.83
CA VAL A 43 5.15 1.84 -5.70
C VAL A 43 6.55 2.36 -5.49
N CYS A 44 7.48 1.43 -5.28
CA CYS A 44 8.90 1.70 -5.10
C CYS A 44 9.70 1.11 -6.26
N ASP A 45 10.93 1.59 -6.42
CA ASP A 45 11.93 0.92 -7.25
C ASP A 45 12.56 -0.27 -6.51
N ASP A 46 13.54 -0.90 -7.16
CA ASP A 46 14.26 -2.05 -6.60
C ASP A 46 15.13 -1.70 -5.38
N ASP A 47 15.50 -0.43 -5.23
CA ASP A 47 16.21 0.10 -4.05
C ASP A 47 15.25 0.48 -2.91
N LEU A 48 13.96 0.14 -3.05
CA LEU A 48 12.88 0.45 -2.10
C LEU A 48 12.65 1.96 -1.93
N VAL A 49 13.00 2.78 -2.91
CA VAL A 49 12.72 4.23 -2.92
C VAL A 49 11.38 4.49 -3.58
N ILE A 50 10.60 5.43 -3.04
CA ILE A 50 9.24 5.68 -3.53
C ILE A 50 9.31 6.32 -4.92
N LEU A 51 8.69 5.66 -5.92
CA LEU A 51 8.50 6.22 -7.24
C LEU A 51 7.24 7.08 -7.30
N ARG A 52 6.11 6.53 -6.83
CA ARG A 52 4.82 7.24 -6.79
C ARG A 52 3.76 6.51 -5.96
N PRO A 53 2.83 7.26 -5.35
CA PRO A 53 1.56 6.72 -4.91
C PRO A 53 0.54 6.65 -6.07
N VAL A 54 -0.25 5.58 -6.10
CA VAL A 54 -1.46 5.45 -6.92
C VAL A 54 -2.62 5.24 -5.97
N THR A 55 -3.65 6.09 -6.03
CA THR A 55 -4.79 6.02 -5.11
C THR A 55 -6.08 5.82 -5.89
N ILE A 56 -6.84 4.81 -5.48
CA ILE A 56 -8.19 4.52 -5.98
C ILE A 56 -9.17 4.91 -4.89
N THR A 57 -10.05 5.87 -5.17
CA THR A 57 -11.07 6.35 -4.23
C THR A 57 -12.45 5.82 -4.58
N GLY A 58 -13.41 5.91 -3.65
CA GLY A 58 -14.79 5.54 -3.92
C GLY A 58 -15.05 4.04 -3.88
N LEU A 59 -14.21 3.27 -3.19
CA LEU A 59 -14.55 1.90 -2.86
C LEU A 59 -15.71 1.90 -1.85
N PRO A 60 -16.63 0.93 -1.94
CA PRO A 60 -17.61 0.67 -0.88
C PRO A 60 -16.96 0.55 0.50
N ALA A 61 -17.76 0.65 1.57
CA ALA A 61 -17.23 0.53 2.92
C ALA A 61 -16.66 -0.85 3.22
N GLU A 62 -17.38 -1.87 2.79
CA GLU A 62 -17.02 -3.27 2.85
C GLU A 62 -17.10 -3.79 1.42
N PRO A 63 -16.08 -3.52 0.58
CA PRO A 63 -16.11 -3.97 -0.80
C PRO A 63 -15.96 -5.49 -0.83
N GLU A 64 -16.72 -6.13 -1.71
CA GLU A 64 -16.62 -7.57 -1.93
C GLU A 64 -15.23 -7.88 -2.53
N PRO A 65 -14.51 -8.92 -2.02
CA PRO A 65 -13.18 -9.25 -2.53
C PRO A 65 -13.13 -9.48 -4.04
N ALA A 66 -14.20 -10.01 -4.63
CA ALA A 66 -14.31 -10.23 -6.08
C ALA A 66 -14.30 -8.90 -6.86
N GLU A 67 -15.05 -7.89 -6.41
CA GLU A 67 -15.07 -6.56 -7.05
C GLU A 67 -13.70 -5.89 -6.95
N VAL A 68 -13.03 -6.02 -5.80
CA VAL A 68 -11.67 -5.50 -5.64
C VAL A 68 -10.70 -6.25 -6.57
N ALA A 69 -10.84 -7.56 -6.74
CA ALA A 69 -9.99 -8.34 -7.64
C ALA A 69 -10.12 -7.91 -9.11
N GLU A 70 -11.32 -7.53 -9.56
CA GLU A 70 -11.54 -6.97 -10.90
C GLU A 70 -10.84 -5.61 -11.06
N VAL A 71 -11.00 -4.71 -10.08
CA VAL A 71 -10.31 -3.42 -10.06
C VAL A 71 -8.80 -3.60 -10.08
N LEU A 72 -8.27 -4.52 -9.26
CA LEU A 72 -6.84 -4.85 -9.23
C LEU A 72 -6.33 -5.40 -10.56
N SER A 73 -7.15 -6.13 -11.30
CA SER A 73 -6.78 -6.63 -12.63
C SER A 73 -6.64 -5.50 -13.64
N ALA A 74 -7.58 -4.54 -13.64
CA ALA A 74 -7.46 -3.34 -14.47
C ALA A 74 -6.24 -2.47 -14.08
N VAL A 75 -5.91 -2.41 -12.79
CA VAL A 75 -4.72 -1.71 -12.29
C VAL A 75 -3.45 -2.40 -12.78
N ASP A 76 -3.35 -3.72 -12.66
CA ASP A 76 -2.20 -4.50 -13.12
C ASP A 76 -1.98 -4.32 -14.63
N ASP A 77 -3.04 -4.42 -15.43
CA ASP A 77 -2.98 -4.19 -16.87
C ASP A 77 -2.48 -2.78 -17.19
N LYS A 78 -2.98 -1.77 -16.48
CA LYS A 78 -2.57 -0.39 -16.72
C LYS A 78 -1.12 -0.15 -16.33
N LEU A 79 -0.67 -0.73 -15.21
CA LEU A 79 0.71 -0.64 -14.75
C LEU A 79 1.67 -1.34 -15.71
N ALA A 80 1.29 -2.50 -16.22
CA ALA A 80 2.04 -3.20 -17.27
C ALA A 80 2.14 -2.37 -18.56
N GLU A 81 1.04 -1.74 -19.01
CA GLU A 81 1.02 -0.87 -20.21
C GLU A 81 2.03 0.29 -20.10
N ILE A 82 2.16 0.88 -18.91
CA ILE A 82 3.06 2.02 -18.68
C ILE A 82 4.45 1.61 -18.15
N GLY A 83 4.74 0.31 -18.09
CA GLY A 83 6.02 -0.23 -17.61
C GLY A 83 6.32 0.11 -16.15
N VAL A 84 5.30 0.28 -15.31
CA VAL A 84 5.45 0.54 -13.88
C VAL A 84 5.26 -0.76 -13.12
N GLY A 85 6.24 -1.10 -12.31
CA GLY A 85 6.19 -2.24 -11.42
C GLY A 85 7.18 -2.09 -10.27
N GLY A 86 7.17 -3.04 -9.35
CA GLY A 86 8.15 -3.16 -8.29
C GLY A 86 7.55 -3.41 -6.90
N PRO A 87 8.41 -3.32 -5.88
CA PRO A 87 8.03 -3.44 -4.49
C PRO A 87 6.97 -2.40 -4.11
N THR A 88 5.88 -2.83 -3.47
CA THR A 88 4.70 -1.99 -3.27
C THR A 88 4.13 -2.15 -1.87
N LEU A 89 3.94 -1.04 -1.16
CA LEU A 89 3.09 -1.01 0.04
C LEU A 89 1.65 -0.78 -0.39
N MET A 90 0.71 -1.52 0.16
CA MET A 90 -0.71 -1.34 -0.12
C MET A 90 -1.46 -0.88 1.12
N VAL A 91 -2.42 0.03 0.95
CA VAL A 91 -3.06 0.73 2.06
C VAL A 91 -4.56 0.82 1.84
N ARG A 92 -5.35 0.24 2.75
CA ARG A 92 -6.79 0.51 2.85
C ARG A 92 -7.01 1.75 3.70
N GLY A 93 -7.43 2.84 3.07
CA GLY A 93 -7.84 4.07 3.76
C GLY A 93 -9.32 4.01 4.09
N LYS A 94 -9.69 4.35 5.34
CA LYS A 94 -11.09 4.35 5.77
C LYS A 94 -11.37 5.36 6.90
N PRO A 95 -12.61 5.80 7.12
CA PRO A 95 -12.93 6.85 8.09
C PRO A 95 -12.90 6.39 9.56
N HIS A 96 -12.64 5.11 9.84
CA HIS A 96 -12.62 4.55 11.19
C HIS A 96 -11.37 3.72 11.48
N GLU A 97 -10.97 3.64 12.75
CA GLU A 97 -9.71 3.01 13.17
C GLU A 97 -9.82 1.48 13.36
N ARG A 98 -11.05 0.94 13.42
CA ARG A 98 -11.27 -0.48 13.70
C ARG A 98 -10.93 -1.34 12.49
N ILE A 99 -10.02 -2.31 12.66
CA ILE A 99 -9.78 -3.37 11.68
C ILE A 99 -10.98 -4.34 11.69
N THR A 100 -11.50 -4.66 10.52
CA THR A 100 -12.68 -5.52 10.30
C THR A 100 -12.28 -6.83 9.61
N ASP A 101 -13.20 -7.79 9.56
CA ASP A 101 -12.98 -9.05 8.84
C ASP A 101 -12.84 -8.82 7.34
N ASN A 102 -13.57 -7.86 6.78
CA ASN A 102 -13.38 -7.42 5.40
C ASN A 102 -11.94 -6.91 5.14
N ASP A 103 -11.29 -6.20 6.08
CA ASP A 103 -9.87 -5.85 5.89
C ASP A 103 -8.96 -7.09 5.85
N ARG A 104 -9.32 -8.16 6.59
CA ARG A 104 -8.57 -9.42 6.60
C ARG A 104 -8.75 -10.18 5.30
N GLU A 105 -9.96 -10.18 4.75
CA GLU A 105 -10.26 -10.77 3.44
C GLU A 105 -9.54 -10.04 2.31
N LEU A 106 -9.58 -8.71 2.31
CA LEU A 106 -8.81 -7.89 1.37
C LEU A 106 -7.30 -8.12 1.54
N HIS A 107 -6.82 -8.22 2.77
CA HIS A 107 -5.43 -8.56 3.02
C HIS A 107 -5.06 -9.92 2.42
N GLN A 108 -5.89 -10.96 2.62
CA GLN A 108 -5.65 -12.28 2.06
C GLN A 108 -5.67 -12.25 0.53
N LEU A 109 -6.63 -11.56 -0.08
CA LEU A 109 -6.69 -11.36 -1.53
C LEU A 109 -5.39 -10.73 -2.07
N LEU A 110 -4.86 -9.71 -1.40
CA LEU A 110 -3.61 -9.05 -1.80
C LEU A 110 -2.40 -9.95 -1.61
N LEU A 111 -2.38 -10.78 -0.58
CA LEU A 111 -1.32 -11.79 -0.39
C LEU A 111 -1.35 -12.85 -1.48
N ASP A 112 -2.53 -13.41 -1.78
CA ASP A 112 -2.69 -14.43 -2.82
C ASP A 112 -2.31 -13.87 -4.19
N ARG A 113 -2.60 -12.58 -4.42
CA ARG A 113 -2.30 -11.90 -5.69
C ARG A 113 -0.86 -11.42 -5.81
N TYR A 114 -0.25 -10.88 -4.75
CA TYR A 114 1.02 -10.13 -4.82
C TYR A 114 2.10 -10.58 -3.83
N GLY A 115 1.81 -11.57 -2.98
CA GLY A 115 2.74 -12.12 -2.00
C GLY A 115 3.65 -13.24 -2.52
N GLY A 116 3.40 -13.74 -3.75
CA GLY A 116 4.19 -14.78 -4.41
C GLY A 116 5.40 -14.25 -5.20
N ASP A 117 5.99 -15.13 -6.03
CA ASP A 117 7.24 -14.90 -6.76
C ASP A 117 7.24 -13.71 -7.75
N GLN A 118 8.46 -13.31 -8.12
CA GLN A 118 8.84 -12.04 -8.77
C GLN A 118 8.26 -11.75 -10.17
N ASP A 119 7.48 -12.66 -10.77
CA ASP A 119 6.97 -12.52 -12.14
C ASP A 119 5.76 -11.59 -12.27
N ARG A 120 5.32 -10.96 -11.18
CA ARG A 120 4.22 -10.00 -11.18
C ARG A 120 4.74 -8.57 -11.23
N PRO A 121 4.00 -7.65 -11.90
CA PRO A 121 4.41 -6.25 -11.96
C PRO A 121 4.48 -5.62 -10.57
N LEU A 122 3.69 -6.07 -9.59
CA LEU A 122 3.78 -5.58 -8.21
C LEU A 122 4.15 -6.72 -7.25
N ARG A 123 5.01 -6.39 -6.28
CA ARG A 123 5.40 -7.27 -5.17
C ARG A 123 5.00 -6.65 -3.84
N LEU A 124 4.20 -7.35 -3.04
CA LEU A 124 3.70 -6.79 -1.79
C LEU A 124 4.81 -6.71 -0.73
N LEU A 125 5.16 -5.50 -0.31
CA LEU A 125 6.03 -5.24 0.84
C LEU A 125 5.29 -5.27 2.18
N GLY A 126 3.99 -4.98 2.14
CA GLY A 126 3.13 -5.00 3.31
C GLY A 126 1.80 -4.32 3.03
N PHE A 127 0.79 -4.73 3.79
CA PHE A 127 -0.54 -4.16 3.76
C PHE A 127 -0.85 -3.39 5.04
N TYR A 128 -1.47 -2.23 4.90
CA TYR A 128 -1.78 -1.33 6.00
C TYR A 128 -3.23 -0.90 5.98
N VAL A 129 -3.80 -0.70 7.16
CA VAL A 129 -5.09 -0.03 7.35
C VAL A 129 -4.80 1.36 7.92
N ALA A 130 -5.24 2.39 7.20
CA ALA A 130 -5.05 3.79 7.56
C ALA A 130 -6.39 4.43 7.93
N GLY A 131 -6.55 4.72 9.22
CA GLY A 131 -7.65 5.50 9.77
C GLY A 131 -7.33 7.00 9.87
N PRO A 132 -8.23 7.82 10.44
CA PRO A 132 -8.04 9.27 10.57
C PRO A 132 -6.76 9.70 11.31
N THR A 133 -6.32 8.89 12.27
CA THR A 133 -5.22 9.19 13.20
C THR A 133 -4.20 8.06 13.32
N THR A 134 -4.52 6.83 12.91
CA THR A 134 -3.58 5.71 13.00
C THR A 134 -3.35 5.02 11.66
N VAL A 135 -2.15 4.45 11.54
CA VAL A 135 -1.76 3.54 10.46
C VAL A 135 -1.32 2.26 11.12
N ARG A 136 -1.92 1.13 10.71
CA ARG A 136 -1.64 -0.19 11.29
C ARG A 136 -1.25 -1.15 10.20
N ARG A 137 -0.10 -1.80 10.38
CA ARG A 137 0.34 -2.88 9.50
C ARG A 137 -0.48 -4.14 9.80
N MET A 138 -0.95 -4.81 8.75
CA MET A 138 -1.54 -6.14 8.84
C MET A 138 -0.42 -7.19 8.94
N PRO A 139 -0.62 -8.26 9.73
CA PRO A 139 0.43 -9.26 9.94
C PRO A 139 0.75 -9.99 8.63
N ASP A 140 2.02 -10.22 8.33
CA ASP A 140 2.41 -11.04 7.19
C ASP A 140 1.82 -12.47 7.34
N PRO A 141 1.54 -13.19 6.24
CA PRO A 141 1.10 -14.57 6.35
C PRO A 141 2.17 -15.37 7.09
N PRO A 142 1.78 -16.41 7.87
CA PRO A 142 2.76 -17.31 8.43
C PRO A 142 3.61 -17.86 7.28
N LEU A 143 4.94 -17.77 7.41
CA LEU A 143 5.87 -18.45 6.49
C LEU A 143 5.49 -19.92 6.51
N VAL A 144 4.81 -20.40 5.47
CA VAL A 144 4.59 -21.83 5.29
C VAL A 144 5.93 -22.36 4.76
N PRO A 145 6.69 -23.15 5.54
CA PRO A 145 7.87 -23.79 5.00
C PRO A 145 7.41 -24.71 3.86
N VAL A 146 7.98 -24.50 2.68
CA VAL A 146 7.80 -25.35 1.51
C VAL A 146 8.42 -26.72 1.75
#